data_AF-A0AAD3M977-F1
#
_entry.id   AF-A0AAD3M977-F1
#
_cell.length_a   1.000
_cell.length_b   1.000
_cell.length_c   1.000
_cell.angle_alpha   90.00
_cell.angle_beta   90.00
_cell.angle_gamma   90.00
#
_symmetry.space_group_name_H-M   'P 1'
#
loop_
_entity.id
_entity.type
_entity.pdbx_description
1 polymer ?
#
loop_
_entity_poly.entity_id
_entity_poly.type
_entity_poly.pdbx_seq_one_letter_code
_entity_poly.pdbx_strand_id
1 'polypeptide(L)'
;MYSSSYSRAKFGQEAREPLHKNKGKSCGYYMRIVFFFSSLIQSLIIVSLVLFLIYGQPEKSAEEKRVEDLEQSFNKLSDDNIQLRKEKGELGAQLEARTAEKAALEKEMEKLKTDANTTEFQLKMKLTNCERMSATTLRMMTQRPSPPIPAPALVTTSNELKTLQSLNAQQKAMINLIQANFTQTVQYLSLERDNALKDRDTHHQDAITLRRENTMLKEQLTSYTRKCKEDFTKSLDGITTVTRDFLSRINNLFPHQLTFHLTCDSQQEQMEKIRNSCTNLSRDVENKFQLYLDNVGNKVAEIQALSSRLEVHNSHLTSDLQQCERNRSETVAEAARQLELKQRTHDDQMEKLLMEQNRLREQKKLQEDSLALKEKELKMLQQMVPAQPNFKPGFPKVPGLQAAPQQDKQTVANWPSIGAQGIGKTPTVR
;
A
#
# COMPACT_ATOMS: atom_id res chain seq x y z
N MET A 1 45.71 53.97 97.02
CA MET A 1 44.46 54.25 97.76
C MET A 1 43.66 52.94 97.76
N TYR A 2 43.62 52.16 98.85
CA TYR A 2 42.63 52.25 99.95
C TYR A 2 41.23 52.61 99.41
N SER A 3 40.12 51.91 99.63
CA SER A 3 39.73 50.73 100.43
C SER A 3 38.20 50.58 100.28
N SER A 4 37.64 49.41 100.64
CA SER A 4 36.29 49.26 101.24
C SER A 4 35.06 49.32 100.29
N SER A 5 33.94 48.59 100.43
CA SER A 5 33.45 47.57 101.39
C SER A 5 32.06 47.06 100.92
N TYR A 6 31.54 46.04 101.63
CA TYR A 6 30.14 45.57 101.77
C TYR A 6 29.66 44.50 100.76
N SER A 7 28.88 43.46 101.12
CA SER A 7 28.56 42.80 102.40
C SER A 7 27.76 41.50 102.12
N ARG A 8 28.28 40.37 102.59
CA ARG A 8 27.65 39.24 103.32
C ARG A 8 26.15 38.85 103.11
N ALA A 9 25.95 37.56 102.80
CA ALA A 9 25.00 36.62 103.45
C ALA A 9 25.46 35.17 103.11
N LYS A 10 26.19 34.42 103.97
CA LYS A 10 25.78 33.52 105.08
C LYS A 10 24.69 32.48 104.77
N PHE A 11 25.12 31.25 104.46
CA PHE A 11 24.73 29.92 105.02
C PHE A 11 25.72 28.91 104.38
N GLY A 12 26.55 28.11 105.05
CA GLY A 12 26.61 27.70 106.45
C GLY A 12 26.43 26.19 106.57
N GLN A 13 27.45 25.39 106.21
CA GLN A 13 27.83 24.20 106.98
C GLN A 13 29.24 23.73 106.59
N GLU A 14 30.22 24.20 107.35
CA GLU A 14 31.45 23.45 107.58
C GLU A 14 31.14 22.25 108.49
N ALA A 15 31.77 21.12 108.21
CA ALA A 15 32.10 20.13 109.23
C ALA A 15 33.40 19.41 108.85
N ARG A 16 34.51 20.03 109.29
CA ARG A 16 35.66 19.40 109.98
C ARG A 16 36.43 18.30 109.24
N GLU A 17 37.66 18.64 108.84
CA GLU A 17 38.76 17.67 108.71
C GLU A 17 39.00 16.92 110.04
N PRO A 18 39.53 15.69 109.94
CA PRO A 18 40.71 15.39 110.72
C PRO A 18 41.85 14.74 109.90
N LEU A 19 43.05 15.10 110.35
CA LEU A 19 44.40 14.59 110.09
C LEU A 19 44.56 13.14 109.55
N HIS A 20 45.41 13.05 108.51
CA HIS A 20 46.61 12.19 108.43
C HIS A 20 46.44 10.64 108.45
N LYS A 21 46.37 10.00 107.26
CA LYS A 21 47.36 9.02 106.71
C LYS A 21 46.81 8.13 105.56
N ASN A 22 47.73 7.86 104.63
CA ASN A 22 47.93 6.69 103.76
C ASN A 22 47.03 6.41 102.53
N LYS A 23 47.71 6.42 101.37
CA LYS A 23 47.42 5.82 100.06
C LYS A 23 46.28 4.79 100.05
N GLY A 24 45.18 5.15 99.40
CA GLY A 24 44.14 4.25 98.90
C GLY A 24 43.30 4.97 97.87
N LYS A 25 43.18 4.42 96.65
CA LYS A 25 42.41 5.02 95.54
C LYS A 25 40.96 5.22 95.98
N SER A 26 40.51 6.47 96.10
CA SER A 26 39.18 6.82 96.60
C SER A 26 38.07 6.24 95.70
N CYS A 27 37.04 5.66 96.31
CA CYS A 27 35.82 5.14 95.68
C CYS A 27 35.20 6.06 94.61
N GLY A 28 35.36 7.39 94.75
CA GLY A 28 34.89 8.38 93.76
C GLY A 28 35.56 8.31 92.37
N TYR A 29 36.79 7.79 92.28
CA TYR A 29 37.47 7.60 90.99
C TYR A 29 36.80 6.49 90.17
N TYR A 30 36.44 5.39 90.83
CA TYR A 30 35.74 4.28 90.19
C TYR A 30 34.30 4.64 89.79
N MET A 31 33.59 5.48 90.58
CA MET A 31 32.25 5.94 90.21
C MET A 31 32.25 6.81 88.94
N ARG A 32 33.22 7.71 88.77
CA ARG A 32 33.36 8.50 87.52
C ARG A 32 33.68 7.61 86.32
N ILE A 33 34.51 6.59 86.52
CA ILE A 33 34.85 5.62 85.47
C ILE A 33 33.63 4.79 85.06
N VAL A 34 32.83 4.32 86.02
CA VAL A 34 31.59 3.55 85.73
C VAL A 34 30.58 4.40 84.96
N PHE A 35 30.40 5.68 85.31
CA PHE A 35 29.54 6.59 84.55
C PHE A 35 30.05 6.85 83.12
N PHE A 36 31.37 6.98 82.95
CA PHE A 36 31.97 7.13 81.62
C PHE A 36 31.76 5.88 80.76
N PHE A 37 32.01 4.69 81.31
CA PHE A 37 31.76 3.44 80.58
C PHE A 37 30.26 3.21 80.29
N SER A 38 29.36 3.60 81.20
CA SER A 38 27.92 3.52 80.96
C SER A 38 27.47 4.44 79.81
N SER A 39 27.95 5.70 79.80
CA SER A 39 27.66 6.65 78.73
C SER A 39 28.29 6.24 77.39
N LEU A 40 29.47 5.61 77.43
CA LEU A 40 30.17 5.12 76.25
C LEU A 40 29.49 3.89 75.64
N ILE A 41 29.05 2.94 76.48
CA ILE A 41 28.25 1.79 76.04
C ILE A 41 26.91 2.27 75.45
N GLN A 42 26.25 3.25 76.08
CA GLN A 42 25.03 3.84 75.53
C GLN A 42 25.26 4.50 74.16
N SER A 43 26.35 5.24 73.99
CA SER A 43 26.68 5.87 72.70
C SER A 43 27.01 4.83 71.62
N LEU A 44 27.73 3.75 71.97
CA LEU A 44 28.00 2.65 71.04
C LEU A 44 26.73 1.90 70.63
N ILE A 45 25.76 1.73 71.53
CA ILE A 45 24.46 1.14 71.20
C ILE A 45 23.69 2.04 70.23
N ILE A 46 23.68 3.36 70.46
CA ILE A 46 23.00 4.31 69.56
C ILE A 46 23.64 4.29 68.16
N VAL A 47 24.98 4.34 68.07
CA VAL A 47 25.69 4.25 66.78
C VAL A 47 25.42 2.90 66.10
N SER A 48 25.41 1.79 66.84
CA SER A 48 25.11 0.47 66.28
C SER A 48 23.68 0.40 65.75
N LEU A 49 22.69 0.94 66.46
CA LEU A 49 21.29 0.97 66.00
C LEU A 49 21.12 1.87 64.77
N VAL A 50 21.81 3.02 64.71
CA VAL A 50 21.79 3.91 63.55
C VAL A 50 22.46 3.25 62.34
N LEU A 51 23.59 2.55 62.53
CA LEU A 51 24.21 1.76 61.46
C LEU A 51 23.29 0.61 61.01
N PHE A 52 22.59 -0.04 61.93
CA PHE A 52 21.59 -1.06 61.59
C PHE A 52 20.38 -0.46 60.88
N LEU A 53 20.04 0.81 61.11
CA LEU A 53 18.91 1.47 60.45
C LEU A 53 19.29 2.04 59.07
N ILE A 54 20.55 2.46 58.89
CA ILE A 54 21.08 2.96 57.61
C ILE A 54 21.52 1.80 56.70
N TYR A 55 22.11 0.75 57.24
CA TYR A 55 22.66 -0.39 56.47
C TYR A 55 21.91 -1.71 56.65
N GLY A 56 20.93 -1.80 57.56
CA GLY A 56 20.14 -3.02 57.80
C GLY A 56 18.83 -3.07 57.03
N GLN A 57 18.57 -2.16 56.08
CA GLN A 57 17.56 -2.45 55.06
C GLN A 57 18.11 -3.58 54.17
N PRO A 58 17.42 -4.73 54.07
CA PRO A 58 17.95 -5.85 53.33
C PRO A 58 17.95 -5.51 51.83
N GLU A 59 19.14 -5.47 51.22
CA GLU A 59 19.34 -5.44 49.76
C GLU A 59 18.53 -6.51 49.01
N LYS A 60 18.03 -7.52 49.74
CA LYS A 60 17.11 -8.54 49.26
C LYS A 60 15.92 -7.96 48.50
N SER A 61 15.31 -6.84 48.90
CA SER A 61 14.11 -6.34 48.19
C SER A 61 14.40 -5.82 46.78
N ALA A 62 15.60 -5.28 46.51
CA ALA A 62 15.94 -4.76 45.20
C ALA A 62 16.51 -5.87 44.30
N GLU A 63 17.33 -6.78 44.84
CA GLU A 63 17.85 -7.92 44.11
C GLU A 63 16.77 -8.97 43.80
N GLU A 64 15.90 -9.31 44.76
CA GLU A 64 14.80 -10.25 44.58
C GLU A 64 13.80 -9.74 43.53
N LYS A 65 13.49 -8.43 43.54
CA LYS A 65 12.67 -7.81 42.50
C LYS A 65 13.34 -7.86 41.12
N ARG A 66 14.65 -7.66 41.04
CA ARG A 66 15.39 -7.80 39.76
C ARG A 66 15.42 -9.24 39.28
N VAL A 67 15.52 -10.21 40.17
CA VAL A 67 15.45 -11.64 39.83
C VAL A 67 14.06 -12.01 39.34
N GLU A 68 13.01 -11.53 40.00
CA GLU A 68 11.61 -11.74 39.58
C GLU A 68 11.33 -11.10 38.21
N ASP A 69 11.78 -9.86 37.98
CA ASP A 69 11.65 -9.19 36.67
C ASP A 69 12.41 -9.97 35.58
N LEU A 70 13.58 -10.54 35.90
CA LEU A 70 14.36 -11.36 34.97
C LEU A 70 13.68 -12.68 34.65
N GLU A 71 13.10 -13.33 35.66
CA GLU A 71 12.35 -14.58 35.52
C GLU A 71 11.08 -14.38 34.69
N GLN A 72 10.33 -13.31 34.93
CA GLN A 72 9.16 -12.95 34.11
C GLN A 72 9.57 -12.65 32.66
N SER A 73 10.66 -11.92 32.46
CA SER A 73 11.19 -11.61 31.12
C SER A 73 11.64 -12.86 30.38
N PHE A 74 12.31 -13.78 31.09
CA PHE A 74 12.76 -15.06 30.54
C PHE A 74 11.57 -15.95 30.15
N ASN A 75 10.56 -16.07 31.02
CA ASN A 75 9.36 -16.85 30.74
C ASN A 75 8.61 -16.30 29.52
N LYS A 76 8.45 -14.97 29.44
CA LYS A 76 7.84 -14.32 28.27
C LYS A 76 8.62 -14.60 26.99
N LEU A 77 9.95 -14.45 27.02
CA LEU A 77 10.80 -14.69 25.86
C LEU A 77 10.80 -16.18 25.44
N SER A 78 10.70 -17.09 26.41
CA SER A 78 10.56 -18.52 26.16
C SER A 78 9.23 -18.84 25.47
N ASP A 79 8.12 -18.28 25.94
CA ASP A 79 6.80 -18.45 25.32
C ASP A 79 6.78 -17.89 23.90
N ASP A 80 7.30 -16.68 23.70
CA ASP A 80 7.45 -16.06 22.38
C ASP A 80 8.31 -16.95 21.44
N ASN A 81 9.38 -17.57 21.95
CA ASN A 81 10.22 -18.47 21.16
C ASN A 81 9.47 -19.74 20.74
N ILE A 82 8.68 -20.33 21.65
CA ILE A 82 7.86 -21.51 21.37
C ILE A 82 6.81 -21.16 20.30
N GLN A 83 6.14 -20.02 20.44
CA GLN A 83 5.16 -19.55 19.46
C GLN A 83 5.79 -19.31 18.09
N LEU A 84 6.92 -18.61 18.03
CA LEU A 84 7.64 -18.36 16.77
C LEU A 84 8.10 -19.66 16.10
N ARG A 85 8.53 -20.67 16.87
CA ARG A 85 8.88 -21.98 16.32
C ARG A 85 7.67 -22.70 15.74
N LYS A 86 6.51 -22.61 16.39
CA LYS A 86 5.25 -23.18 15.90
C LYS A 86 4.81 -22.50 14.62
N GLU A 87 4.78 -21.17 14.59
CA GLU A 87 4.43 -20.36 13.41
C GLU A 87 5.39 -20.64 12.24
N LYS A 88 6.70 -20.74 12.52
CA LYS A 88 7.69 -21.12 11.49
C LYS A 88 7.38 -22.51 10.90
N GLY A 89 7.01 -23.49 11.74
CA GLY A 89 6.64 -24.82 11.28
C GLY A 89 5.38 -24.80 10.42
N GLU A 90 4.35 -24.06 10.85
CA GLU A 90 3.09 -23.93 10.12
C GLU A 90 3.26 -23.20 8.78
N LEU A 91 3.99 -22.08 8.77
CA LEU A 91 4.33 -21.35 7.54
C LEU A 91 5.20 -22.21 6.60
N GLY A 92 6.11 -23.01 7.16
CA GLY A 92 6.90 -23.98 6.38
C GLY A 92 6.02 -25.01 5.68
N ALA A 93 5.08 -25.61 6.40
CA ALA A 93 4.13 -26.57 5.84
C ALA A 93 3.20 -25.93 4.78
N GLN A 94 2.72 -24.71 5.01
CA GLN A 94 1.93 -23.97 4.02
C GLN A 94 2.74 -23.66 2.76
N LEU A 95 4.02 -23.29 2.91
CA LEU A 95 4.89 -23.02 1.78
C LEU A 95 5.14 -24.28 0.95
N GLU A 96 5.38 -25.43 1.59
CA GLU A 96 5.53 -26.71 0.90
C GLU A 96 4.24 -27.10 0.16
N ALA A 97 3.08 -26.96 0.80
CA ALA A 97 1.78 -27.23 0.18
C ALA A 97 1.53 -26.34 -1.05
N ARG A 98 1.76 -25.02 -0.93
CA ARG A 98 1.61 -24.07 -2.04
C ARG A 98 2.61 -24.32 -3.17
N THR A 99 3.81 -24.76 -2.84
CA THR A 99 4.84 -25.11 -3.83
C THR A 99 4.42 -26.36 -4.62
N ALA A 100 3.87 -27.37 -3.95
CA ALA A 100 3.33 -28.56 -4.60
C ALA A 100 2.11 -28.26 -5.48
N GLU A 101 1.19 -27.42 -5.00
CA GLU A 101 0.02 -26.96 -5.78
C GLU A 101 0.45 -26.18 -7.04
N LYS A 102 1.42 -25.27 -6.90
CA LYS A 102 1.99 -24.54 -8.04
C LYS A 102 2.59 -25.51 -9.07
N ALA A 103 3.37 -26.50 -8.64
CA ALA A 103 3.97 -27.47 -9.54
C ALA A 103 2.90 -28.33 -10.26
N ALA A 104 1.80 -28.66 -9.58
CA ALA A 104 0.68 -29.37 -10.18
C ALA A 104 -0.03 -28.52 -11.25
N LEU A 105 -0.32 -27.25 -10.94
CA LEU A 105 -0.94 -26.30 -11.89
C LEU A 105 -0.06 -26.04 -13.11
N GLU A 106 1.26 -25.90 -12.92
CA GLU A 106 2.20 -25.71 -14.01
C GLU A 106 2.23 -26.91 -14.96
N LYS A 107 2.12 -28.13 -14.42
CA LYS A 107 1.98 -29.37 -15.20
C LYS A 107 0.65 -29.44 -15.96
N GLU A 108 -0.46 -29.03 -15.34
CA GLU A 108 -1.76 -28.95 -16.04
C GLU A 108 -1.75 -27.90 -17.15
N MET A 109 -1.10 -26.76 -16.93
CA MET A 109 -0.99 -25.70 -17.93
C MET A 109 -0.20 -26.15 -19.16
N GLU A 110 0.93 -26.84 -18.96
CA GLU A 110 1.70 -27.42 -20.07
C GLU A 110 0.90 -28.51 -20.81
N LYS A 111 0.14 -29.34 -20.09
CA LYS A 111 -0.77 -30.31 -20.73
C LYS A 111 -1.83 -29.61 -21.58
N LEU A 112 -2.53 -28.62 -21.04
CA LEU A 112 -3.54 -27.85 -21.77
C LEU A 112 -2.96 -27.17 -23.02
N LYS A 113 -1.74 -26.64 -22.92
CA LYS A 113 -1.02 -26.07 -24.06
C LYS A 113 -0.71 -27.11 -25.14
N THR A 114 -0.30 -28.33 -24.76
CA THR A 114 -0.10 -29.41 -25.74
C THR A 114 -1.40 -29.87 -26.39
N ASP A 115 -2.49 -29.95 -25.62
CA ASP A 115 -3.81 -30.32 -26.13
C ASP A 115 -4.36 -29.22 -27.07
N ALA A 116 -4.17 -27.95 -26.73
CA ALA A 116 -4.53 -26.80 -27.56
C ALA A 116 -3.77 -26.80 -28.90
N ASN A 117 -2.45 -26.99 -28.88
CA ASN A 117 -1.65 -27.07 -30.10
C ASN A 117 -2.08 -28.26 -30.99
N THR A 118 -2.42 -29.40 -30.37
CA THR A 118 -2.89 -30.59 -31.08
C THR A 118 -4.25 -30.35 -31.73
N THR A 119 -5.18 -29.72 -31.02
CA THR A 119 -6.51 -29.39 -31.54
C THR A 119 -6.44 -28.33 -32.65
N GLU A 120 -5.59 -27.32 -32.52
CA GLU A 120 -5.31 -26.34 -33.57
C GLU A 120 -4.80 -27.03 -34.85
N PHE A 121 -3.82 -27.93 -34.71
CA PHE A 121 -3.28 -28.69 -35.83
C PHE A 121 -4.36 -29.55 -36.51
N GLN A 122 -5.19 -30.27 -35.73
CA GLN A 122 -6.28 -31.08 -36.26
C GLN A 122 -7.33 -30.23 -36.98
N LEU A 123 -7.68 -29.06 -36.44
CA LEU A 123 -8.63 -28.14 -37.08
C LEU A 123 -8.09 -27.61 -38.39
N LYS A 124 -6.81 -27.22 -38.44
CA LYS A 124 -6.14 -26.77 -39.67
C LYS A 124 -6.13 -27.86 -40.75
N MET A 125 -5.88 -29.11 -40.36
CA MET A 125 -5.96 -30.26 -41.27
C MET A 125 -7.39 -30.49 -41.79
N LYS A 126 -8.40 -30.39 -40.92
CA LYS A 126 -9.81 -30.51 -41.34
C LYS A 126 -10.24 -29.36 -42.26
N LEU A 127 -9.80 -28.13 -41.99
CA LEU A 127 -10.10 -26.96 -42.79
C LEU A 127 -9.55 -27.11 -44.21
N THR A 128 -8.25 -27.45 -44.33
CA THR A 128 -7.61 -27.67 -45.63
C THR A 128 -8.22 -28.84 -46.41
N ASN A 129 -8.68 -29.89 -45.73
CA ASN A 129 -9.41 -30.98 -46.37
C ASN A 129 -10.81 -30.56 -46.85
N CYS A 130 -11.52 -29.76 -46.06
CA CYS A 130 -12.81 -29.18 -46.42
C CYS A 130 -12.70 -28.25 -47.63
N GLU A 131 -11.70 -27.37 -47.65
CA GLU A 131 -11.39 -26.50 -48.79
C GLU A 131 -11.10 -27.31 -50.06
N ARG A 132 -10.29 -28.38 -49.95
CA ARG A 132 -9.99 -29.28 -51.07
C ARG A 132 -11.23 -30.02 -51.58
N MET A 133 -12.09 -30.50 -50.69
CA MET A 133 -13.37 -31.13 -51.06
C MET A 133 -14.28 -30.13 -51.75
N SER A 134 -14.43 -28.91 -51.20
CA SER A 134 -15.25 -27.86 -51.78
C SER A 134 -14.79 -27.46 -53.19
N ALA A 135 -13.48 -27.33 -53.41
CA ALA A 135 -12.91 -27.04 -54.72
C ALA A 135 -13.13 -28.18 -55.72
N THR A 136 -13.10 -29.43 -55.24
CA THR A 136 -13.38 -30.62 -56.06
C THR A 136 -14.85 -30.68 -56.45
N THR A 137 -15.77 -30.44 -55.50
CA THR A 137 -17.21 -30.38 -55.75
C THR A 137 -17.57 -29.24 -56.70
N LEU A 138 -16.96 -28.06 -56.55
CA LEU A 138 -17.17 -26.92 -57.45
C LEU A 138 -16.70 -27.24 -58.88
N ARG A 139 -15.54 -27.91 -59.02
CA ARG A 139 -15.04 -28.38 -60.33
C ARG A 139 -15.97 -29.41 -60.97
N MET A 140 -16.53 -30.35 -60.20
CA MET A 140 -17.48 -31.33 -60.71
C MET A 140 -18.82 -30.70 -61.12
N MET A 141 -19.25 -29.62 -60.45
CA MET A 141 -20.45 -28.87 -60.82
C MET A 141 -20.25 -28.05 -62.10
N THR A 142 -19.04 -27.54 -62.37
CA THR A 142 -18.72 -26.83 -63.62
C THR A 142 -18.54 -27.73 -64.85
N GLN A 143 -18.50 -29.07 -64.69
CA GLN A 143 -18.26 -30.02 -65.79
C GLN A 143 -19.45 -30.93 -66.12
N ARG A 144 -20.66 -30.67 -65.61
CA ARG A 144 -21.86 -31.43 -65.99
C ARG A 144 -22.66 -30.74 -67.10
N PRO A 145 -22.84 -31.36 -68.27
CA PRO A 145 -23.98 -31.07 -69.12
C PRO A 145 -25.21 -31.66 -68.44
N SER A 146 -26.12 -30.82 -67.96
CA SER A 146 -27.43 -31.25 -67.46
C SER A 146 -28.37 -31.50 -68.67
N PRO A 147 -28.99 -32.68 -68.79
CA PRO A 147 -30.23 -32.82 -69.55
C PRO A 147 -31.42 -32.35 -68.70
N PRO A 148 -32.57 -32.01 -69.30
CA PRO A 148 -33.74 -31.52 -68.60
C PRO A 148 -34.41 -32.67 -67.84
N ILE A 149 -34.57 -32.53 -66.53
CA ILE A 149 -35.33 -33.46 -65.69
C ILE A 149 -36.82 -33.10 -65.83
N PRO A 150 -37.69 -34.02 -66.28
CA PRO A 150 -39.13 -33.82 -66.19
C PRO A 150 -39.57 -33.89 -64.73
N ALA A 151 -40.43 -32.96 -64.32
CA ALA A 151 -40.97 -32.88 -62.96
C ALA A 151 -41.75 -34.18 -62.61
N PRO A 152 -41.48 -34.81 -61.45
CA PRO A 152 -42.31 -35.92 -61.00
C PRO A 152 -43.66 -35.38 -60.50
N ALA A 153 -44.72 -36.10 -60.85
CA ALA A 153 -46.08 -35.81 -60.39
C ALA A 153 -46.16 -35.90 -58.87
N LEU A 154 -46.70 -34.86 -58.26
CA LEU A 154 -46.90 -34.73 -56.82
C LEU A 154 -48.06 -35.64 -56.40
N VAL A 155 -47.77 -36.85 -55.94
CA VAL A 155 -48.70 -37.64 -55.13
C VAL A 155 -48.09 -37.76 -53.75
N THR A 156 -48.18 -36.70 -52.95
CA THR A 156 -47.91 -36.78 -51.52
C THR A 156 -49.18 -37.23 -50.82
N THR A 157 -49.14 -38.40 -50.20
CA THR A 157 -50.25 -38.84 -49.37
C THR A 157 -50.29 -37.96 -48.11
N SER A 158 -51.49 -37.56 -47.66
CA SER A 158 -51.72 -36.63 -46.53
C SER A 158 -50.95 -37.00 -45.24
N ASN A 159 -50.67 -38.29 -45.04
CA ASN A 159 -49.94 -38.79 -43.89
C ASN A 159 -48.42 -38.52 -43.97
N GLU A 160 -47.81 -38.62 -45.15
CA GLU A 160 -46.38 -38.31 -45.34
C GLU A 160 -46.10 -36.82 -45.14
N LEU A 161 -47.00 -35.96 -45.63
CA LEU A 161 -46.91 -34.51 -45.41
C LEU A 161 -46.96 -34.15 -43.93
N LYS A 162 -47.88 -34.75 -43.16
CA LYS A 162 -47.95 -34.57 -41.69
C LYS A 162 -46.69 -35.06 -40.98
N THR A 163 -46.12 -36.17 -41.44
CA THR A 163 -44.91 -36.76 -40.84
C THR A 163 -43.70 -35.86 -41.08
N LEU A 164 -43.54 -35.35 -42.31
CA LEU A 164 -42.51 -34.38 -42.66
C LEU A 164 -42.67 -33.06 -41.91
N GLN A 165 -43.91 -32.59 -41.72
CA GLN A 165 -44.18 -31.36 -40.96
C GLN A 165 -43.83 -31.53 -39.47
N SER A 166 -44.13 -32.69 -38.88
CA SER A 166 -43.72 -33.03 -37.51
C SER A 166 -42.20 -33.11 -37.37
N LEU A 167 -41.52 -33.78 -38.32
CA LEU A 167 -40.06 -33.89 -38.32
C LEU A 167 -39.38 -32.52 -38.47
N ASN A 168 -39.92 -31.65 -39.33
CA ASN A 168 -39.42 -30.28 -39.51
C ASN A 168 -39.64 -29.44 -38.25
N ALA A 169 -40.80 -29.56 -37.59
CA ALA A 169 -41.05 -28.91 -36.30
C ALA A 169 -40.07 -29.40 -35.21
N GLN A 170 -39.80 -30.71 -35.16
CA GLN A 170 -38.82 -31.30 -34.25
C GLN A 170 -37.39 -30.81 -34.52
N GLN A 171 -36.97 -30.76 -35.80
CA GLN A 171 -35.67 -30.20 -36.18
C GLN A 171 -35.57 -28.73 -35.78
N LYS A 172 -36.62 -27.94 -36.01
CA LYS A 172 -36.64 -26.51 -35.64
C LYS A 172 -36.54 -26.31 -34.12
N ALA A 173 -37.22 -27.14 -33.33
CA ALA A 173 -37.10 -27.13 -31.88
C ALA A 173 -35.68 -27.48 -31.42
N MET A 174 -35.05 -28.48 -32.05
CA MET A 174 -33.69 -28.89 -31.72
C MET A 174 -32.66 -27.82 -32.11
N ILE A 175 -32.82 -27.16 -33.26
CA ILE A 175 -31.98 -26.02 -33.67
C ILE A 175 -32.11 -24.87 -32.65
N ASN A 176 -33.34 -24.54 -32.23
CA ASN A 176 -33.56 -23.48 -31.23
C ASN A 176 -32.90 -23.83 -29.88
N LEU A 177 -32.99 -25.09 -29.46
CA LEU A 177 -32.33 -25.56 -28.23
C LEU A 177 -30.80 -25.43 -28.34
N ILE A 178 -30.21 -25.87 -29.45
CA ILE A 178 -28.76 -25.76 -29.70
C ILE A 178 -28.35 -24.28 -29.73
N GLN A 179 -29.12 -23.42 -30.39
CA GLN A 179 -28.84 -21.99 -30.45
C GLN A 179 -28.91 -21.34 -29.06
N ALA A 180 -29.90 -21.68 -28.25
CA ALA A 180 -30.00 -21.18 -26.88
C ALA A 180 -28.82 -21.65 -26.03
N ASN A 181 -28.45 -22.93 -26.11
CA ASN A 181 -27.33 -23.50 -25.38
C ASN A 181 -25.99 -22.87 -25.80
N PHE A 182 -25.79 -22.67 -27.10
CA PHE A 182 -24.61 -22.00 -27.64
C PHE A 182 -24.53 -20.54 -27.17
N THR A 183 -25.65 -19.81 -27.23
CA THR A 183 -25.72 -18.41 -26.77
C THR A 183 -25.39 -18.30 -25.29
N GLN A 184 -25.97 -19.17 -24.45
CA GLN A 184 -25.68 -19.22 -23.01
C GLN A 184 -24.21 -19.54 -22.75
N THR A 185 -23.64 -20.50 -23.47
CA THR A 185 -22.22 -20.88 -23.32
C THR A 185 -21.29 -19.74 -23.73
N VAL A 186 -21.57 -19.04 -24.84
CA VAL A 186 -20.79 -17.88 -25.27
C VAL A 186 -20.87 -16.75 -24.27
N GLN A 187 -22.06 -16.47 -23.72
CA GLN A 187 -22.23 -15.46 -22.67
C GLN A 187 -21.42 -15.80 -21.41
N TYR A 188 -21.49 -17.06 -20.96
CA TYR A 188 -20.72 -17.55 -19.82
C TYR A 188 -19.21 -17.40 -20.07
N LEU A 189 -18.71 -17.86 -21.22
CA LEU A 189 -17.29 -17.76 -21.55
C LEU A 189 -16.82 -16.31 -21.72
N SER A 190 -17.68 -15.42 -22.24
CA SER A 190 -17.36 -13.99 -22.31
C SER A 190 -17.21 -13.39 -20.91
N LEU A 191 -18.13 -13.72 -19.99
CA LEU A 191 -18.08 -13.27 -18.61
C LEU A 191 -16.82 -13.79 -17.90
N GLU A 192 -16.51 -15.08 -18.03
CA GLU A 192 -15.30 -15.69 -17.47
C GLU A 192 -14.03 -15.03 -18.01
N ARG A 193 -13.98 -14.74 -19.32
CA ARG A 193 -12.89 -13.99 -19.93
C ARG A 193 -12.77 -12.58 -19.34
N ASP A 194 -13.88 -11.87 -19.19
CA ASP A 194 -13.87 -10.51 -18.64
C ASP A 194 -13.43 -10.50 -17.16
N ASN A 195 -13.87 -11.49 -16.38
CA ASN A 195 -13.39 -11.69 -15.01
C ASN A 195 -11.89 -12.00 -14.97
N ALA A 196 -11.41 -12.91 -15.82
CA ALA A 196 -10.00 -13.25 -15.89
C ALA A 196 -9.11 -12.06 -16.29
N LEU A 197 -9.60 -11.21 -17.21
CA LEU A 197 -8.92 -9.97 -17.57
C LEU A 197 -8.84 -9.00 -16.39
N LYS A 198 -9.94 -8.84 -15.65
CA LYS A 198 -9.99 -7.99 -14.45
C LYS A 198 -9.07 -8.50 -13.34
N ASP A 199 -9.04 -9.80 -13.10
CA ASP A 199 -8.18 -10.43 -12.10
C ASP A 199 -6.70 -10.26 -12.47
N ARG A 200 -6.36 -10.48 -13.75
CA ARG A 200 -5.02 -10.22 -14.27
C ARG A 200 -4.59 -8.77 -14.06
N ASP A 201 -5.48 -7.82 -14.37
CA ASP A 201 -5.18 -6.39 -14.22
C ASP A 201 -5.02 -6.01 -12.74
N THR A 202 -5.81 -6.61 -11.86
CA THR A 202 -5.68 -6.47 -10.40
C THR A 202 -4.33 -7.00 -9.92
N HIS A 203 -3.95 -8.20 -10.32
CA HIS A 203 -2.65 -8.79 -9.97
C HIS A 203 -1.47 -7.98 -10.50
N HIS A 204 -1.59 -7.42 -11.71
CA HIS A 204 -0.57 -6.52 -12.23
C HIS A 204 -0.44 -5.25 -11.39
N GLN A 205 -1.57 -4.67 -10.98
CA GLN A 205 -1.57 -3.50 -10.12
C GLN A 205 -0.95 -3.80 -8.75
N ASP A 206 -1.33 -4.92 -8.13
CA ASP A 206 -0.77 -5.36 -6.85
C ASP A 206 0.73 -5.61 -6.95
N ALA A 207 1.19 -6.24 -8.02
CA ALA A 207 2.62 -6.46 -8.26
C ALA A 207 3.39 -5.15 -8.41
N ILE A 208 2.80 -4.13 -9.03
CA ILE A 208 3.40 -2.78 -9.13
C ILE A 208 3.48 -2.13 -7.74
N THR A 209 2.39 -2.18 -6.97
CA THR A 209 2.32 -1.62 -5.62
C THR A 209 3.35 -2.29 -4.70
N LEU A 210 3.40 -3.62 -4.66
CA LEU A 210 4.35 -4.37 -3.85
C LEU A 210 5.81 -4.08 -4.23
N ARG A 211 6.10 -3.91 -5.53
CA ARG A 211 7.46 -3.53 -5.97
C ARG A 211 7.83 -2.13 -5.49
N ARG A 212 6.89 -1.17 -5.52
CA ARG A 212 7.12 0.18 -4.98
C ARG A 212 7.35 0.15 -3.47
N GLU A 213 6.49 -0.54 -2.72
CA GLU A 213 6.63 -0.68 -1.26
C GLU A 213 7.95 -1.36 -0.88
N ASN A 214 8.34 -2.42 -1.60
CA ASN A 214 9.61 -3.10 -1.37
C ASN A 214 10.82 -2.18 -1.60
N THR A 215 10.75 -1.36 -2.65
CA THR A 215 11.78 -0.36 -2.96
C THR A 215 11.86 0.69 -1.87
N MET A 216 10.71 1.23 -1.45
CA MET A 216 10.61 2.21 -0.37
C MET A 216 11.16 1.66 0.96
N LEU A 217 10.80 0.42 1.34
CA LEU A 217 11.32 -0.21 2.56
C LEU A 217 12.83 -0.44 2.50
N LYS A 218 13.37 -0.83 1.34
CA LYS A 218 14.82 -0.95 1.13
C LYS A 218 15.53 0.39 1.30
N GLU A 219 14.98 1.46 0.73
CA GLU A 219 15.53 2.82 0.87
C GLU A 219 15.44 3.33 2.31
N GLN A 220 14.36 3.04 3.03
CA GLN A 220 14.24 3.36 4.46
C GLN A 220 15.31 2.65 5.27
N LEU A 221 15.54 1.36 4.99
CA LEU A 221 16.54 0.56 5.68
C LEU A 221 17.97 1.04 5.37
N THR A 222 18.27 1.37 4.11
CA THR A 222 19.60 1.89 3.75
C THR A 222 19.84 3.27 4.37
N SER A 223 18.84 4.16 4.33
CA SER A 223 18.93 5.47 5.00
C SER A 223 19.12 5.34 6.51
N TYR A 224 18.33 4.47 7.16
CA TYR A 224 18.47 4.18 8.58
C TYR A 224 19.86 3.63 8.91
N THR A 225 20.33 2.66 8.14
CA THR A 225 21.63 2.01 8.33
C THR A 225 22.76 3.03 8.22
N ARG A 226 22.75 3.88 7.18
CA ARG A 226 23.73 4.95 7.01
C ARG A 226 23.75 5.86 8.23
N LYS A 227 22.60 6.39 8.62
CA LYS A 227 22.53 7.37 9.70
C LYS A 227 22.88 6.79 11.09
N CYS A 228 22.48 5.55 11.37
CA CYS A 228 22.81 4.89 12.65
C CYS A 228 24.25 4.36 12.68
N LYS A 229 24.70 3.64 11.64
CA LYS A 229 26.02 2.96 11.68
C LYS A 229 27.16 3.87 11.28
N GLU A 230 26.94 4.82 10.38
CA GLU A 230 28.01 5.68 9.88
C GLU A 230 27.97 7.02 10.62
N ASP A 231 26.87 7.76 10.53
CA ASP A 231 26.83 9.15 11.01
C ASP A 231 26.81 9.24 12.54
N PHE A 232 25.97 8.42 13.19
CA PHE A 232 25.90 8.41 14.65
C PHE A 232 27.14 7.80 15.30
N THR A 233 27.64 6.65 14.81
CA THR A 233 28.88 6.04 15.35
C THR A 233 30.07 7.00 15.23
N LYS A 234 30.21 7.71 14.10
CA LYS A 234 31.24 8.74 13.95
C LYS A 234 31.09 9.87 14.97
N SER A 235 29.86 10.28 15.27
CA SER A 235 29.59 11.30 16.29
C SER A 235 29.98 10.86 17.69
N LEU A 236 30.06 9.55 17.96
CA LEU A 236 30.49 8.98 19.24
C LEU A 236 32.01 8.76 19.35
N ASP A 237 32.78 8.94 18.28
CA ASP A 237 34.24 8.69 18.27
C ASP A 237 35.01 9.58 19.28
N GLY A 238 34.47 10.78 19.55
CA GLY A 238 34.98 11.68 20.59
C GLY A 238 34.89 11.06 21.99
N ILE A 239 33.80 10.34 22.30
CA ILE A 239 33.63 9.66 23.60
C ILE A 239 34.66 8.53 23.72
N THR A 240 34.82 7.71 22.68
CA THR A 240 35.83 6.63 22.67
C THR A 240 37.25 7.17 22.85
N THR A 241 37.55 8.34 22.27
CA THR A 241 38.84 9.03 22.44
C THR A 241 39.04 9.51 23.88
N VAL A 242 38.06 10.20 24.47
CA VAL A 242 38.14 10.67 25.86
C VAL A 242 38.29 9.51 26.84
N THR A 243 37.51 8.44 26.68
CA THR A 243 37.58 7.25 27.54
C THR A 243 38.95 6.58 27.45
N ARG A 244 39.52 6.45 26.25
CA ARG A 244 40.86 5.88 26.02
C ARG A 244 41.95 6.71 26.69
N ASP A 245 41.92 8.04 26.54
CA ASP A 245 42.91 8.93 27.15
C ASP A 245 42.80 8.94 28.68
N PHE A 246 41.58 8.88 29.22
CA PHE A 246 41.32 8.79 30.65
C PHE A 246 41.84 7.47 31.24
N LEU A 247 41.52 6.33 30.62
CA LEU A 247 42.02 5.01 31.04
C LEU A 247 43.54 4.94 30.95
N SER A 248 44.14 5.51 29.90
CA SER A 248 45.59 5.63 29.77
C SER A 248 46.20 6.40 30.95
N ARG A 249 45.60 7.52 31.36
CA ARG A 249 46.07 8.28 32.54
C ARG A 249 45.92 7.50 33.84
N ILE A 250 44.83 6.75 34.02
CA ILE A 250 44.64 5.88 35.19
C ILE A 250 45.69 4.77 35.25
N ASN A 251 45.94 4.09 34.14
CA ASN A 251 46.92 3.01 34.09
C ASN A 251 48.35 3.52 34.35
N ASN A 252 48.64 4.78 33.99
CA ASN A 252 49.93 5.41 34.20
C ASN A 252 50.03 6.21 35.52
N LEU A 253 48.95 6.30 36.30
CA LEU A 253 48.91 7.05 37.57
C LEU A 253 49.78 6.39 38.65
N PHE A 254 50.01 5.08 38.56
CA PHE A 254 50.91 4.33 39.44
C PHE A 254 52.05 3.71 38.61
N PRO A 255 53.26 4.29 38.64
CA PRO A 255 54.43 3.69 38.00
C PRO A 255 54.65 2.29 38.56
N HIS A 256 54.86 1.29 37.70
CA HIS A 256 55.18 -0.10 38.10
C HIS A 256 56.44 -0.23 38.97
N GLN A 257 57.15 0.87 39.22
CA GLN A 257 58.36 0.99 40.03
C GLN A 257 58.10 1.43 41.48
N LEU A 258 56.86 1.84 41.82
CA LEU A 258 56.42 2.17 43.18
C LEU A 258 55.67 0.99 43.80
N THR A 259 56.34 -0.16 43.90
CA THR A 259 55.89 -1.24 44.80
C THR A 259 56.08 -0.74 46.24
N PHE A 260 55.03 -0.13 46.80
CA PHE A 260 54.96 0.07 48.25
C PHE A 260 55.14 -1.30 48.91
N HIS A 261 56.27 -1.53 49.57
CA HIS A 261 56.41 -2.65 50.49
C HIS A 261 55.51 -2.36 51.68
N LEU A 262 54.24 -2.77 51.58
CA LEU A 262 53.27 -2.72 52.67
C LEU A 262 53.72 -3.72 53.75
N THR A 263 54.61 -3.29 54.64
CA THR A 263 55.18 -4.13 55.70
C THR A 263 54.30 -4.19 56.95
N CYS A 264 53.18 -3.47 57.00
CA CYS A 264 52.28 -3.40 58.14
C CYS A 264 50.88 -3.87 57.77
N ASP A 265 50.35 -4.86 58.51
CA ASP A 265 49.01 -5.44 58.30
C ASP A 265 47.91 -4.35 58.27
N SER A 266 48.03 -3.32 59.11
CA SER A 266 47.05 -2.22 59.13
C SER A 266 47.06 -1.40 57.83
N GLN A 267 48.23 -1.21 57.20
CA GLN A 267 48.35 -0.48 55.93
C GLN A 267 47.80 -1.33 54.78
N GLN A 268 48.00 -2.64 54.81
CA GLN A 268 47.42 -3.56 53.85
C GLN A 268 45.89 -3.58 53.93
N GLU A 269 45.32 -3.59 55.15
CA GLU A 269 43.88 -3.52 55.35
C GLU A 269 43.26 -2.20 54.86
N GLN A 270 43.92 -1.07 55.12
CA GLN A 270 43.49 0.24 54.62
C GLN A 270 43.58 0.34 53.09
N MET A 271 44.65 -0.20 52.50
CA MET A 271 44.79 -0.26 51.04
C MET A 271 43.67 -1.07 50.41
N GLU A 272 43.30 -2.21 51.02
CA GLU A 272 42.23 -3.05 50.47
C GLU A 272 40.83 -2.47 50.67
N LYS A 273 40.62 -1.69 51.74
CA LYS A 273 39.43 -0.83 51.87
C LYS A 273 39.36 0.20 50.75
N ILE A 274 40.44 0.92 50.48
CA ILE A 274 40.50 1.91 49.39
C ILE A 274 40.26 1.22 48.04
N ARG A 275 40.92 0.09 47.78
CA ARG A 275 40.74 -0.70 46.56
C ARG A 275 39.28 -1.11 46.36
N ASN A 276 38.64 -1.64 47.40
CA ASN A 276 37.23 -2.03 47.35
C ASN A 276 36.31 -0.82 47.13
N SER A 277 36.54 0.30 47.82
CA SER A 277 35.78 1.53 47.63
C SER A 277 35.94 2.10 46.22
N CYS A 278 37.15 2.15 45.67
CA CYS A 278 37.40 2.60 44.30
C CYS A 278 36.78 1.65 43.26
N THR A 279 36.84 0.34 43.50
CA THR A 279 36.23 -0.67 42.62
C THR A 279 34.70 -0.54 42.61
N ASN A 280 34.09 -0.40 43.79
CA ASN A 280 32.64 -0.22 43.92
C ASN A 280 32.17 1.09 43.30
N LEU A 281 32.92 2.19 43.50
CA LEU A 281 32.63 3.47 42.87
C LEU A 281 32.76 3.39 41.35
N SER A 282 33.82 2.76 40.83
CA SER A 282 33.99 2.54 39.39
C SER A 282 32.82 1.78 38.80
N ARG A 283 32.33 0.75 39.50
CA ARG A 283 31.19 -0.06 39.06
C ARG A 283 29.87 0.69 39.13
N ASP A 284 29.63 1.50 40.16
CA ASP A 284 28.41 2.33 40.25
C ASP A 284 28.38 3.40 39.15
N VAL A 285 29.54 4.01 38.87
CA VAL A 285 29.72 4.94 37.76
C VAL A 285 29.45 4.25 36.42
N GLU A 286 30.06 3.10 36.16
CA GLU A 286 29.85 2.32 34.95
C GLU A 286 28.37 1.94 34.76
N ASN A 287 27.71 1.43 35.80
CA ASN A 287 26.30 1.07 35.76
C ASN A 287 25.40 2.27 35.42
N LYS A 288 25.65 3.45 36.01
CA LYS A 288 24.87 4.66 35.73
C LYS A 288 25.12 5.20 34.33
N PHE A 289 26.36 5.18 33.86
CA PHE A 289 26.70 5.58 32.49
C PHE A 289 26.10 4.63 31.47
N GLN A 290 26.13 3.31 31.71
CA GLN A 290 25.52 2.33 30.83
C GLN A 290 24.02 2.57 30.69
N LEU A 291 23.30 2.76 31.80
CA LEU A 291 21.86 3.06 31.77
C LEU A 291 21.56 4.34 30.97
N TYR A 292 22.39 5.38 31.12
CA TYR A 292 22.25 6.61 30.36
C TYR A 292 22.50 6.38 28.86
N LEU A 293 23.57 5.66 28.51
CA LEU A 293 23.91 5.32 27.13
C LEU A 293 22.83 4.47 26.47
N ASP A 294 22.26 3.50 27.19
CA ASP A 294 21.17 2.67 26.68
C ASP A 294 19.92 3.51 26.39
N ASN A 295 19.55 4.41 27.30
CA ASN A 295 18.40 5.29 27.10
C ASN A 295 18.60 6.27 25.93
N VAL A 296 19.79 6.88 25.83
CA VAL A 296 20.14 7.76 24.70
C VAL A 296 20.19 6.97 23.39
N GLY A 297 20.81 5.79 23.40
CA GLY A 297 20.89 4.90 22.24
C GLY A 297 19.51 4.51 21.72
N ASN A 298 18.60 4.11 22.61
CA ASN A 298 17.23 3.77 22.24
C ASN A 298 16.48 4.97 21.63
N LYS A 299 16.59 6.16 22.25
CA LYS A 299 15.96 7.38 21.72
C LYS A 299 16.51 7.78 20.37
N VAL A 300 17.83 7.73 20.19
CA VAL A 300 18.47 8.05 18.91
C VAL A 300 18.03 7.06 17.84
N ALA A 301 18.01 5.75 18.14
CA ALA A 301 17.55 4.73 17.19
C ALA A 301 16.09 4.97 16.76
N GLU A 302 15.20 5.29 17.70
CA GLU A 302 13.79 5.59 17.40
C GLU A 302 13.64 6.85 16.53
N ILE A 303 14.30 7.95 16.90
CA ILE A 303 14.31 9.19 16.12
C ILE A 303 14.88 8.92 14.73
N GLN A 304 15.93 8.12 14.63
CA GLN A 304 16.61 7.87 13.37
C GLN A 304 15.80 6.96 12.45
N ALA A 305 15.06 6.00 13.00
CA ALA A 305 14.11 5.17 12.27
C ALA A 305 12.97 6.03 11.71
N LEU A 306 12.37 6.87 12.55
CA LEU A 306 11.29 7.77 12.13
C LEU A 306 11.76 8.78 11.07
N SER A 307 12.91 9.42 11.30
CA SER A 307 13.52 10.37 10.37
C SER A 307 13.78 9.74 9.00
N SER A 308 14.34 8.53 8.95
CA SER A 308 14.61 7.83 7.70
C SER A 308 13.34 7.46 6.95
N ARG A 309 12.31 6.99 7.69
CA ARG A 309 10.99 6.71 7.10
C ARG A 309 10.37 7.95 6.48
N LEU A 310 10.35 9.06 7.22
CA LEU A 310 9.78 10.33 6.75
C LEU A 310 10.56 10.91 5.57
N GLU A 311 11.88 10.85 5.58
CA GLU A 311 12.71 11.35 4.47
C GLU A 311 12.43 10.61 3.17
N VAL A 312 12.42 9.27 3.21
CA VAL A 312 12.11 8.45 2.03
C VAL A 312 10.67 8.69 1.58
N HIS A 313 9.70 8.69 2.50
CA HIS A 313 8.30 8.95 2.17
C HIS A 313 8.10 10.33 1.52
N ASN A 314 8.75 11.36 2.05
CA ASN A 314 8.66 12.72 1.51
C ASN A 314 9.28 12.81 0.10
N SER A 315 10.43 12.14 -0.11
CA SER A 315 11.06 12.04 -1.43
C SER A 315 10.13 11.40 -2.48
N HIS A 316 9.53 10.25 -2.14
CA HIS A 316 8.59 9.55 -3.04
C HIS A 316 7.33 10.38 -3.30
N LEU A 317 6.71 10.93 -2.26
CA LEU A 317 5.53 11.80 -2.42
C LEU A 317 5.84 13.01 -3.32
N THR A 318 7.01 13.63 -3.16
CA THR A 318 7.41 14.78 -3.97
C THR A 318 7.58 14.37 -5.43
N SER A 319 8.23 13.22 -5.70
CA SER A 319 8.37 12.68 -7.04
C SER A 319 7.02 12.32 -7.67
N ASP A 320 6.13 11.69 -6.91
CA ASP A 320 4.78 11.32 -7.37
C ASP A 320 3.94 12.57 -7.67
N LEU A 321 4.01 13.61 -6.84
CA LEU A 321 3.36 14.88 -7.08
C LEU A 321 3.86 15.51 -8.40
N GLN A 322 5.18 15.59 -8.59
CA GLN A 322 5.77 16.12 -9.82
C GLN A 322 5.40 15.30 -11.06
N GLN A 323 5.29 13.98 -10.93
CA GLN A 323 4.84 13.11 -12.02
C GLN A 323 3.36 13.33 -12.32
N CYS A 324 2.52 13.45 -11.28
CA CYS A 324 1.09 13.74 -11.42
C CYS A 324 0.86 15.08 -12.12
N GLU A 325 1.58 16.13 -11.72
CA GLU A 325 1.52 17.44 -12.33
C GLU A 325 1.92 17.42 -13.81
N ARG A 326 3.02 16.71 -14.14
CA ARG A 326 3.45 16.51 -15.54
C ARG A 326 2.40 15.77 -16.36
N ASN A 327 1.93 14.61 -15.89
CA ASN A 327 0.89 13.84 -16.58
C ASN A 327 -0.39 14.66 -16.78
N ARG A 328 -0.80 15.44 -15.78
CA ARG A 328 -1.94 16.35 -15.89
C ARG A 328 -1.72 17.42 -16.96
N SER A 329 -0.54 18.02 -16.99
CA SER A 329 -0.20 19.02 -18.01
C SER A 329 -0.19 18.44 -19.44
N GLU A 330 0.36 17.24 -19.60
CA GLU A 330 0.42 16.53 -20.90
C GLU A 330 -0.96 16.12 -21.38
N THR A 331 -1.79 15.56 -20.49
CA THR A 331 -3.17 15.15 -20.82
C THR A 331 -4.05 16.34 -21.18
N VAL A 332 -3.91 17.47 -20.47
CA VAL A 332 -4.61 18.72 -20.83
C VAL A 332 -4.13 19.25 -22.19
N ALA A 333 -2.83 19.26 -22.44
CA ALA A 333 -2.28 19.70 -23.72
C ALA A 333 -2.76 18.81 -24.89
N GLU A 334 -2.78 17.50 -24.68
CA GLU A 334 -3.23 16.54 -25.70
C GLU A 334 -4.74 16.66 -25.94
N ALA A 335 -5.55 16.80 -24.89
CA ALA A 335 -6.98 17.05 -25.03
C ALA A 335 -7.27 18.35 -25.79
N ALA A 336 -6.48 19.41 -25.54
CA ALA A 336 -6.59 20.67 -26.27
C ALA A 336 -6.26 20.49 -27.76
N ARG A 337 -5.17 19.78 -28.09
CA ARG A 337 -4.81 19.47 -29.50
C ARG A 337 -5.90 18.66 -30.20
N GLN A 338 -6.47 17.66 -29.53
CA GLN A 338 -7.54 16.85 -30.10
C GLN A 338 -8.81 17.67 -30.32
N LEU A 339 -9.12 18.60 -29.42
CA LEU A 339 -10.25 19.52 -29.58
C LEU A 339 -10.03 20.44 -30.77
N GLU A 340 -8.85 21.05 -30.88
CA GLU A 340 -8.50 21.93 -32.01
C GLU A 340 -8.55 21.17 -33.35
N LEU A 341 -8.02 19.95 -33.39
CA LEU A 341 -8.07 19.10 -34.59
C LEU A 341 -9.52 18.80 -35.01
N LYS A 342 -10.39 18.46 -34.04
CA LYS A 342 -11.81 18.22 -34.31
C LYS A 342 -12.52 19.47 -34.81
N GLN A 343 -12.24 20.64 -34.22
CA GLN A 343 -12.79 21.91 -34.66
C GLN A 343 -12.37 22.23 -36.10
N ARG A 344 -11.06 22.19 -36.41
CA ARG A 344 -10.57 22.41 -37.78
C ARG A 344 -11.18 21.45 -38.78
N THR A 345 -11.26 20.16 -38.43
CA THR A 345 -11.85 19.15 -39.33
C THR A 345 -13.32 19.45 -39.62
N HIS A 346 -14.07 19.89 -38.60
CA HIS A 346 -15.46 20.28 -38.75
C HIS A 346 -15.60 21.55 -39.60
N ASP A 347 -14.78 22.56 -39.35
CA ASP A 347 -14.79 23.82 -40.10
C ASP A 347 -14.45 23.59 -41.59
N ASP A 348 -13.43 22.77 -41.89
CA ASP A 348 -13.07 22.36 -43.24
C ASP A 348 -14.22 21.63 -43.96
N GLN A 349 -14.96 20.78 -43.25
CA GLN A 349 -16.13 20.08 -43.80
C GLN A 349 -17.27 21.06 -44.08
N MET A 350 -17.50 22.01 -43.19
CA MET A 350 -18.53 23.03 -43.34
C MET A 350 -18.23 23.97 -44.50
N GLU A 351 -16.97 24.39 -44.65
CA GLU A 351 -16.52 25.20 -45.78
C GLU A 351 -16.75 24.48 -47.12
N LYS A 352 -16.39 23.19 -47.21
CA LYS A 352 -16.65 22.36 -48.41
C LYS A 352 -18.14 22.28 -48.73
N LEU A 353 -19.00 22.07 -47.72
CA LEU A 353 -20.44 22.03 -47.91
C LEU A 353 -21.00 23.37 -48.38
N LEU A 354 -20.49 24.49 -47.85
CA LEU A 354 -20.88 25.83 -48.28
C LEU A 354 -20.47 26.13 -49.72
N MET A 355 -19.23 25.76 -50.11
CA MET A 355 -18.77 25.90 -51.50
C MET A 355 -19.65 25.09 -52.45
N GLU A 356 -19.95 23.83 -52.11
CA GLU A 356 -20.78 22.97 -52.95
C GLU A 356 -22.23 23.47 -53.02
N GLN A 357 -22.79 23.98 -51.92
CA GLN A 357 -24.11 24.60 -51.90
C GLN A 357 -24.17 25.83 -52.82
N ASN A 358 -23.15 26.69 -52.79
CA ASN A 358 -23.07 27.86 -53.67
C ASN A 358 -22.96 27.45 -55.14
N ARG A 359 -22.11 26.47 -55.45
CA ARG A 359 -21.99 25.88 -56.80
C ARG A 359 -23.33 25.34 -57.31
N LEU A 360 -24.06 24.61 -56.47
CA LEU A 360 -25.38 24.07 -56.82
C LEU A 360 -26.43 25.18 -57.03
N ARG A 361 -26.40 26.26 -56.24
CA ARG A 361 -27.29 27.43 -56.46
C ARG A 361 -27.02 28.10 -57.80
N GLU A 362 -25.76 28.30 -58.15
CA GLU A 362 -25.37 28.86 -59.45
C GLU A 362 -25.83 27.97 -60.61
N GLN A 363 -25.59 26.66 -60.50
CA GLN A 363 -26.03 25.69 -61.51
C GLN A 363 -27.55 25.66 -61.67
N LYS A 364 -28.30 25.73 -60.55
CA LYS A 364 -29.76 25.83 -60.55
C LYS A 364 -30.22 27.10 -61.29
N LYS A 365 -29.62 28.25 -60.99
CA LYS A 365 -29.96 29.52 -61.65
C LYS A 365 -29.73 29.46 -63.17
N LEU A 366 -28.60 28.90 -63.60
CA LEU A 366 -28.32 28.69 -65.03
C LEU A 366 -29.34 27.77 -65.71
N GLN A 367 -29.79 26.70 -65.03
CA GLN A 367 -30.83 25.83 -65.54
C GLN A 367 -32.20 26.53 -65.63
N GLU A 368 -32.57 27.33 -64.63
CA GLU A 368 -33.79 28.14 -64.64
C GLU A 368 -33.77 29.14 -65.81
N ASP A 369 -32.65 29.84 -66.03
CA ASP A 369 -32.49 30.78 -67.16
C ASP A 369 -32.60 30.05 -68.52
N SER A 370 -31.97 28.88 -68.64
CA SER A 370 -32.05 28.04 -69.85
C SER A 370 -33.48 27.55 -70.13
N LEU A 371 -34.19 27.10 -69.08
CA LEU A 371 -35.60 26.70 -69.17
C LEU A 371 -36.49 27.87 -69.57
N ALA A 372 -36.29 29.06 -68.98
CA ALA A 372 -37.05 30.25 -69.35
C ALA A 372 -36.83 30.64 -70.82
N LEU A 373 -35.61 30.47 -71.33
CA LEU A 373 -35.27 30.70 -72.74
C LEU A 373 -35.96 29.68 -73.66
N LYS A 374 -35.90 28.38 -73.30
CA LYS A 374 -36.60 27.31 -74.01
C LYS A 374 -38.12 27.48 -73.99
N GLU A 375 -38.69 27.97 -72.90
CA GLU A 375 -40.12 28.25 -72.82
C GLU A 375 -40.53 29.42 -73.71
N LYS A 376 -39.68 30.46 -73.83
CA LYS A 376 -39.88 31.55 -74.80
C LYS A 376 -39.80 31.04 -76.25
N GLU A 377 -38.84 30.17 -76.56
CA GLU A 377 -38.72 29.52 -77.87
C GLU A 377 -39.97 28.68 -78.19
N LEU A 378 -40.46 27.88 -77.24
CA LEU A 378 -41.68 27.09 -77.38
C LEU A 378 -42.90 27.97 -77.63
N LYS A 379 -43.06 29.08 -76.89
CA LYS A 379 -44.16 30.04 -77.11
C LYS A 379 -44.11 30.67 -78.49
N MET A 380 -42.93 31.04 -79.00
CA MET A 380 -42.77 31.53 -80.38
C MET A 380 -43.16 30.45 -81.40
N LEU A 381 -42.66 29.23 -81.24
CA LEU A 381 -42.96 28.12 -82.15
C LEU A 381 -44.46 27.80 -82.14
N GLN A 382 -45.11 27.83 -80.98
CA GLN A 382 -46.55 27.64 -80.84
C GLN A 382 -47.37 28.78 -81.47
N GLN A 383 -46.84 30.00 -81.53
CA GLN A 383 -47.42 31.11 -82.31
C GLN A 383 -47.23 30.96 -83.83
N MET A 384 -46.23 30.21 -84.28
CA MET A 384 -45.97 29.94 -85.70
C MET A 384 -46.73 28.73 -86.26
N VAL A 385 -47.36 27.90 -85.42
CA VAL A 385 -48.21 26.78 -85.86
C VAL A 385 -49.65 27.27 -86.08
N PRO A 386 -50.23 27.16 -87.29
CA PRO A 386 -51.63 27.52 -87.51
C PRO A 386 -52.56 26.54 -86.79
N ALA A 387 -53.58 27.08 -86.12
CA ALA A 387 -54.63 26.30 -85.47
C ALA A 387 -55.33 25.35 -86.47
N GLN A 388 -55.39 24.06 -86.13
CA GLN A 388 -56.30 23.10 -86.73
C GLN A 388 -57.15 22.43 -85.63
N PRO A 389 -58.42 22.08 -85.92
CA PRO A 389 -59.50 22.19 -84.96
C PRO A 389 -59.84 20.88 -84.22
N ASN A 390 -60.58 21.07 -83.12
CA ASN A 390 -61.38 20.10 -82.36
C ASN A 390 -61.63 18.72 -83.00
N PHE A 391 -61.30 17.66 -82.24
CA PHE A 391 -62.07 16.42 -82.21
C PHE A 391 -62.46 16.09 -80.75
N LYS A 392 -63.77 16.11 -80.49
CA LYS A 392 -64.49 15.35 -79.45
C LYS A 392 -65.35 14.31 -80.19
N PRO A 393 -65.95 13.25 -79.57
CA PRO A 393 -66.10 12.93 -78.14
C PRO A 393 -65.88 11.43 -77.77
N GLY A 394 -65.97 11.09 -76.48
CA GLY A 394 -66.22 9.70 -76.04
C GLY A 394 -65.99 9.46 -74.55
N PHE A 395 -67.03 9.54 -73.71
CA PHE A 395 -67.09 8.86 -72.40
C PHE A 395 -67.67 7.45 -72.62
N PRO A 396 -67.23 6.42 -71.85
CA PRO A 396 -68.05 6.03 -70.68
C PRO A 396 -67.31 5.43 -69.45
N LYS A 397 -67.91 5.69 -68.28
CA LYS A 397 -68.09 4.87 -67.04
C LYS A 397 -66.91 4.25 -66.23
N VAL A 398 -66.59 4.94 -65.13
CA VAL A 398 -66.40 4.59 -63.68
C VAL A 398 -66.65 3.11 -63.24
N PRO A 399 -65.81 2.48 -62.36
CA PRO A 399 -65.92 2.55 -60.87
C PRO A 399 -64.56 2.58 -60.13
N GLY A 400 -64.36 3.04 -58.89
CA GLY A 400 -65.23 3.51 -57.81
C GLY A 400 -64.40 3.98 -56.60
N LEU A 401 -65.11 4.62 -55.66
CA LEU A 401 -64.78 5.07 -54.30
C LEU A 401 -63.52 4.51 -53.59
N GLN A 402 -62.77 5.39 -52.89
CA GLN A 402 -62.93 5.56 -51.43
C GLN A 402 -62.18 6.78 -50.87
N ALA A 403 -62.67 7.24 -49.73
CA ALA A 403 -62.44 8.53 -49.09
C ALA A 403 -61.15 8.61 -48.24
N ALA A 404 -60.76 9.86 -47.95
CA ALA A 404 -59.98 10.43 -46.83
C ALA A 404 -59.54 9.47 -45.68
N PRO A 405 -58.37 9.68 -45.04
CA PRO A 405 -58.18 10.87 -44.22
C PRO A 405 -56.78 11.52 -44.23
N GLN A 406 -56.75 12.76 -43.71
CA GLN A 406 -55.57 13.38 -43.13
C GLN A 406 -54.79 12.38 -42.27
N GLN A 407 -53.47 12.35 -42.46
CA GLN A 407 -52.58 11.87 -41.42
C GLN A 407 -51.30 12.70 -41.41
N ASP A 408 -51.06 13.28 -40.25
CA ASP A 408 -49.88 14.00 -39.81
C ASP A 408 -48.57 13.37 -40.26
N LYS A 409 -47.62 14.23 -40.66
CA LYS A 409 -46.19 13.96 -40.47
C LYS A 409 -45.53 15.14 -39.75
N GLN A 410 -45.35 14.90 -38.45
CA GLN A 410 -44.14 15.14 -37.67
C GLN A 410 -42.93 15.69 -38.46
N THR A 411 -42.37 16.80 -37.99
CA THR A 411 -41.11 16.78 -37.22
C THR A 411 -40.83 18.16 -36.63
N VAL A 412 -41.20 18.33 -35.36
CA VAL A 412 -40.50 19.22 -34.43
C VAL A 412 -40.06 18.32 -33.28
N ALA A 413 -38.76 18.12 -33.14
CA ALA A 413 -38.13 17.57 -31.94
C ALA A 413 -37.01 18.55 -31.57
N ASN A 414 -37.30 19.47 -30.65
CA ASN A 414 -36.82 19.44 -29.27
C ASN A 414 -35.30 19.27 -29.15
N TRP A 415 -34.64 20.41 -29.05
CA TRP A 415 -33.31 20.55 -28.46
C TRP A 415 -33.37 20.22 -26.97
N PRO A 416 -32.47 19.39 -26.43
CA PRO A 416 -32.15 19.46 -25.02
C PRO A 416 -31.06 20.51 -24.80
N SER A 417 -31.43 21.60 -24.15
CA SER A 417 -30.51 22.40 -23.34
C SER A 417 -29.91 21.48 -22.28
N ILE A 418 -28.60 21.21 -22.36
CA ILE A 418 -27.86 20.69 -21.22
C ILE A 418 -27.29 21.90 -20.50
N GLY A 419 -27.97 22.24 -19.41
CA GLY A 419 -27.53 23.21 -18.43
C GLY A 419 -26.27 22.76 -17.72
N ALA A 420 -25.46 23.75 -17.35
CA ALA A 420 -24.43 23.63 -16.36
C ALA A 420 -25.01 23.07 -15.06
N GLN A 421 -24.47 21.96 -14.58
CA GLN A 421 -24.56 21.55 -13.18
C GLN A 421 -23.16 21.58 -12.58
N GLY A 422 -22.97 22.51 -11.65
CA GLY A 422 -21.81 22.54 -10.77
C GLY A 422 -21.81 21.32 -9.84
N ILE A 423 -20.62 20.78 -9.62
CA ILE A 423 -20.33 19.87 -8.51
C ILE A 423 -19.07 20.38 -7.85
N GLY A 424 -19.25 21.20 -6.81
CA GLY A 424 -18.31 21.30 -5.72
C GLY A 424 -18.79 20.40 -4.60
N LYS A 425 -18.09 19.30 -4.33
CA LYS A 425 -18.08 18.62 -3.02
C LYS A 425 -16.70 18.03 -2.76
N THR A 426 -16.09 18.57 -1.71
CA THR A 426 -14.95 18.07 -0.93
C THR A 426 -15.17 16.65 -0.41
N PRO A 427 -14.11 15.83 -0.24
CA PRO A 427 -14.21 14.59 0.50
C PRO A 427 -13.92 14.83 1.99
N THR A 428 -14.83 14.35 2.84
CA THR A 428 -14.64 14.23 4.29
C THR A 428 -13.93 12.91 4.59
N VAL A 429 -12.86 13.00 5.37
CA VAL A 429 -12.11 11.89 5.95
C VAL A 429 -12.98 11.14 6.96
N ARG A 430 -12.92 9.80 6.93
CA ARG A 430 -13.13 8.98 8.11
C ARG A 430 -12.14 7.83 8.12
#